data_AF-A0A0L6UFS4-F1
#
_entry.id   AF-A0A0L6UFS4-F1
#
_cell.length_a   1.000
_cell.length_b   1.000
_cell.length_c   1.000
_cell.angle_alpha   90.00
_cell.angle_beta   90.00
_cell.angle_gamma   90.00
#
_symmetry.space_group_name_H-M   'P 1'
#
loop_
_entity.id
_entity.type
_entity.pdbx_description
1 polymer ?
#
loop_
_entity_poly.entity_id
_entity_poly.type
_entity_poly.pdbx_seq_one_letter_code
_entity_poly.pdbx_strand_id
1 'polypeptide(L)'
;WRWGIITALGYKNLDDYILRKHTADMKSSPDYHQKCKQVTNFIRMHLSHSNLERLVPDIAEYKPKVLWDKISTYFAAKTVENSAKALDKLLDTQFNKGEIEKSVNLFRAAVWRLVEVSSKFDKKSLFRQLQFA
;
A
#
# COMPACT_ATOMS: atom_id res chain seq x y z
N TRP A 1 -4.76 -1.91 3.34
CA TRP A 1 -5.08 -1.25 2.06
C TRP A 1 -4.63 -2.07 0.86
N ARG A 2 -3.34 -2.45 0.72
CA ARG A 2 -2.84 -3.28 -0.41
C ARG A 2 -3.64 -4.56 -0.62
N TRP A 3 -3.79 -5.36 0.44
CA TRP A 3 -4.57 -6.59 0.43
C TRP A 3 -6.02 -6.37 -0.03
N GLY A 4 -6.72 -5.37 0.51
CA GLY A 4 -8.10 -5.08 0.11
C GLY A 4 -8.25 -4.76 -1.39
N ILE A 5 -7.33 -3.98 -1.95
CA ILE A 5 -7.35 -3.67 -3.39
C ILE A 5 -7.06 -4.93 -4.22
N ILE A 6 -6.02 -5.69 -3.86
CA ILE A 6 -5.65 -6.92 -4.59
C ILE A 6 -6.79 -7.94 -4.53
N THR A 7 -7.38 -8.18 -3.36
CA THR A 7 -8.49 -9.14 -3.20
C THR A 7 -9.71 -8.71 -4.00
N ALA A 8 -10.08 -7.44 -3.99
CA ALA A 8 -11.22 -6.94 -4.77
C ALA A 8 -11.00 -7.06 -6.29
N LEU A 9 -9.78 -6.82 -6.76
CA LEU A 9 -9.41 -7.02 -8.16
C LEU A 9 -9.38 -8.51 -8.52
N GLY A 10 -8.86 -9.36 -7.63
CA GLY A 10 -8.83 -10.82 -7.81
C GLY A 10 -10.21 -11.41 -7.93
N TYR A 11 -11.18 -10.95 -7.12
CA TYR A 11 -12.59 -11.35 -7.26
C TYR A 11 -13.18 -11.02 -8.66
N LYS A 12 -12.62 -10.02 -9.34
CA LYS A 12 -13.03 -9.61 -10.70
C LYS A 12 -12.13 -10.21 -11.80
N ASN A 13 -11.17 -11.07 -11.46
CA ASN A 13 -10.13 -11.57 -12.38
C ASN A 13 -9.33 -10.44 -13.06
N LEU A 14 -9.00 -9.39 -12.30
CA LEU A 14 -8.28 -8.20 -12.78
C LEU A 14 -6.95 -7.95 -12.06
N ASP A 15 -6.60 -8.77 -11.07
CA ASP A 15 -5.38 -8.64 -10.27
C ASP A 15 -4.10 -8.80 -11.08
N ASP A 16 -4.11 -9.60 -12.14
CA ASP A 16 -2.96 -9.76 -13.03
C ASP A 16 -2.53 -8.45 -13.73
N TYR A 17 -3.42 -7.47 -13.85
CA TYR A 17 -3.11 -6.13 -14.37
C TYR A 17 -2.26 -5.27 -13.42
N ILE A 18 -2.03 -5.73 -12.18
CA ILE A 18 -1.16 -5.06 -11.20
C ILE A 18 -0.09 -5.99 -10.61
N LEU A 19 -0.33 -7.30 -10.58
CA LEU A 19 0.59 -8.28 -10.02
C LEU A 19 1.64 -8.75 -11.02
N ARG A 20 1.29 -8.83 -12.31
CA ARG A 20 2.17 -9.41 -13.34
C ARG A 20 2.56 -8.37 -14.40
N LYS A 21 3.60 -8.70 -15.14
CA LYS A 21 3.94 -7.95 -16.37
C LYS A 21 2.91 -8.32 -17.43
N HIS A 22 2.27 -7.32 -18.04
CA HIS A 22 1.26 -7.56 -19.07
C HIS A 22 1.89 -8.28 -20.26
N THR A 23 1.35 -9.46 -20.60
CA THR A 23 1.83 -10.28 -21.73
C THR A 23 1.41 -9.70 -23.07
N ALA A 24 1.98 -10.21 -24.16
CA ALA A 24 1.56 -9.84 -25.52
C ALA A 24 0.07 -10.18 -25.75
N ASP A 25 -0.35 -11.38 -25.31
CA ASP A 25 -1.74 -11.85 -25.44
C ASP A 25 -2.74 -10.99 -24.66
N MET A 26 -2.38 -10.55 -23.45
CA MET A 26 -3.22 -9.60 -22.71
C MET A 26 -3.41 -8.31 -23.49
N LYS A 27 -2.34 -7.78 -24.09
CA LYS A 27 -2.35 -6.51 -24.84
C LYS A 27 -3.10 -6.61 -26.16
N SER A 28 -3.12 -7.78 -26.80
CA SER A 28 -3.85 -8.02 -28.04
C SER A 28 -5.35 -8.27 -27.82
N SER A 29 -5.79 -8.52 -26.57
CA SER A 29 -7.20 -8.66 -26.25
C SER A 29 -8.00 -7.39 -26.61
N PRO A 30 -9.19 -7.52 -27.24
CA PRO A 30 -10.00 -6.38 -27.64
C PRO A 30 -10.47 -5.52 -26.44
N ASP A 31 -10.54 -6.11 -25.24
CA ASP A 31 -10.97 -5.43 -24.02
C ASP A 31 -9.81 -4.87 -23.18
N TYR A 32 -8.56 -5.01 -23.63
CA TYR A 32 -7.37 -4.65 -22.86
C TYR A 32 -7.39 -3.21 -22.36
N HIS A 33 -7.74 -2.26 -23.24
CA HIS A 33 -7.79 -0.84 -22.89
C HIS A 33 -8.89 -0.56 -21.85
N GLN A 34 -10.05 -1.18 -22.02
CA GLN A 34 -11.16 -1.05 -21.07
C GLN A 34 -10.79 -1.60 -19.69
N LYS A 35 -10.16 -2.79 -19.63
CA LYS A 35 -9.67 -3.39 -18.38
C LYS A 35 -8.61 -2.53 -17.72
N CYS A 36 -7.64 -2.01 -18.49
CA CYS A 36 -6.65 -1.07 -17.96
C CYS A 36 -7.32 0.16 -17.31
N LYS A 37 -8.30 0.76 -17.99
CA LYS A 37 -9.07 1.90 -17.47
C LYS A 37 -9.84 1.56 -16.19
N GLN A 38 -10.53 0.41 -16.17
CA GLN A 38 -11.26 -0.07 -14.99
C GLN A 38 -10.34 -0.24 -13.77
N VAL A 39 -9.22 -0.93 -13.94
CA VAL A 39 -8.28 -1.21 -12.86
C VAL A 39 -7.61 0.08 -12.38
N THR A 40 -7.15 0.95 -13.29
CA THR A 40 -6.57 2.25 -12.92
C THR A 40 -7.55 3.10 -12.12
N ASN A 41 -8.81 3.20 -12.57
CA ASN A 41 -9.82 3.99 -11.85
C ASN A 41 -10.16 3.38 -10.50
N PHE A 42 -10.25 2.06 -10.40
CA PHE A 42 -10.46 1.38 -9.13
C PHE A 42 -9.34 1.71 -8.13
N ILE A 43 -8.07 1.69 -8.56
CA ILE A 43 -6.94 2.11 -7.71
C ILE A 43 -7.08 3.58 -7.30
N ARG A 44 -7.38 4.48 -8.25
CA ARG A 44 -7.51 5.92 -8.00
C ARG A 44 -8.57 6.23 -6.93
N MET A 45 -9.71 5.54 -6.95
CA MET A 45 -10.78 5.72 -5.96
C MET A 45 -10.35 5.39 -4.53
N HIS A 46 -9.27 4.62 -4.34
CA HIS A 46 -8.74 4.25 -3.02
C HIS A 46 -7.56 5.12 -2.57
N LEU A 47 -7.15 6.11 -3.37
CA LEU A 47 -6.11 7.06 -3.02
C LEU A 47 -6.73 8.33 -2.44
N SER A 48 -6.07 8.92 -1.44
CA SER A 48 -6.39 10.29 -1.00
C SER A 48 -6.11 11.29 -2.13
N HIS A 49 -6.78 12.45 -2.09
CA HIS A 49 -6.58 13.51 -3.07
C HIS A 49 -5.10 13.92 -3.23
N SER A 50 -4.40 14.12 -2.11
CA SER A 50 -2.96 14.43 -2.12
C SER A 50 -2.08 13.37 -2.77
N ASN A 51 -2.45 12.09 -2.65
CA ASN A 51 -1.72 11.00 -3.30
C ASN A 51 -2.08 10.90 -4.80
N LEU A 52 -3.29 11.28 -5.20
CA LEU A 52 -3.67 11.36 -6.60
C LEU A 52 -2.84 12.40 -7.34
N GLU A 53 -2.77 13.64 -6.83
CA GLU A 53 -1.99 14.72 -7.44
C GLU A 53 -0.51 14.35 -7.60
N ARG A 54 0.07 13.67 -6.59
CA ARG A 54 1.48 13.27 -6.60
C ARG A 54 1.78 12.08 -7.50
N LEU A 55 0.90 11.07 -7.49
CA LEU A 55 1.19 9.77 -8.13
C LEU A 55 0.60 9.69 -9.54
N VAL A 56 -0.43 10.47 -9.86
CA VAL A 56 -1.15 10.47 -11.14
C VAL A 56 -1.00 11.85 -11.79
N PRO A 57 0.13 12.13 -12.49
CA PRO A 57 0.35 13.42 -13.13
C PRO A 57 -0.57 13.67 -14.32
N ASP A 58 -1.01 12.60 -15.01
CA ASP A 58 -1.97 12.67 -16.10
C ASP A 58 -3.17 11.75 -15.81
N ILE A 59 -4.36 12.34 -15.73
CA ILE A 59 -5.61 11.62 -15.49
C ILE A 59 -6.06 10.79 -16.71
N ALA A 60 -5.61 11.14 -17.92
CA ALA A 60 -5.92 10.42 -19.15
C ALA A 60 -5.09 9.15 -19.35
N GLU A 61 -4.00 8.97 -18.58
CA GLU A 61 -3.14 7.79 -18.67
C GLU A 61 -3.70 6.59 -17.87
N TYR A 62 -3.93 5.46 -18.54
CA TYR A 62 -4.46 4.23 -17.94
C TYR A 62 -3.43 3.09 -17.99
N LYS A 63 -2.41 3.17 -17.13
CA LYS A 63 -1.37 2.14 -16.97
C LYS A 63 -1.41 1.56 -15.55
N PRO A 64 -2.29 0.58 -15.25
CA PRO A 64 -2.54 0.13 -13.88
C PRO A 64 -1.29 -0.44 -13.21
N LYS A 65 -0.49 -1.25 -13.91
CA LYS A 65 0.76 -1.80 -13.38
C LYS A 65 1.77 -0.71 -13.00
N VAL A 66 1.99 0.26 -13.88
CA VAL A 66 2.93 1.37 -13.64
C VAL A 66 2.49 2.20 -12.45
N LEU A 67 1.19 2.52 -12.38
CA LEU A 67 0.62 3.22 -11.23
C LEU A 67 0.79 2.43 -9.93
N TRP A 68 0.48 1.12 -9.95
CA TRP A 68 0.63 0.24 -8.80
C TRP A 68 2.08 0.16 -8.31
N ASP A 69 3.04 0.06 -9.22
CA ASP A 69 4.47 0.03 -8.88
C ASP A 69 4.92 1.36 -8.29
N LYS A 70 4.46 2.48 -8.84
CA LYS A 70 4.76 3.82 -8.31
C LYS A 70 4.20 4.00 -6.91
N ILE A 71 2.95 3.58 -6.67
CA ILE A 71 2.33 3.58 -5.33
C ILE A 71 3.13 2.68 -4.39
N SER A 72 3.44 1.46 -4.80
CA SER A 72 4.15 0.48 -3.98
C SER A 72 5.52 0.98 -3.57
N THR A 73 6.26 1.57 -4.52
CA THR A 73 7.57 2.19 -4.32
C THR A 73 7.48 3.39 -3.39
N TYR A 74 6.55 4.31 -3.65
CA TYR A 74 6.39 5.52 -2.83
C TYR A 74 6.13 5.17 -1.37
N PHE A 75 5.24 4.23 -1.10
CA PHE A 75 4.96 3.82 0.28
C PHE A 75 6.06 2.94 0.89
N ALA A 76 6.86 2.22 0.11
CA ALA A 76 7.99 1.45 0.65
C ALA A 76 9.24 2.32 0.90
N ALA A 77 9.30 3.52 0.33
CA ALA A 77 10.46 4.38 0.44
C ALA A 77 10.75 4.80 1.89
N LYS A 78 12.03 4.80 2.25
CA LYS A 78 12.51 5.19 3.58
C LYS A 78 12.57 6.70 3.76
N THR A 79 11.42 7.35 3.73
CA THR A 79 11.30 8.81 3.86
C THR A 79 10.87 9.21 5.26
N VAL A 80 11.19 10.45 5.66
CA VAL A 80 10.72 11.03 6.92
C VAL A 80 9.19 11.05 6.97
N GLU A 81 8.52 11.40 5.87
CA GLU A 81 7.05 11.39 5.75
C GLU A 81 6.46 10.00 6.02
N ASN A 82 7.02 8.95 5.41
CA ASN A 82 6.52 7.58 5.61
C ASN A 82 6.82 7.07 7.02
N SER A 83 7.98 7.43 7.59
CA SER A 83 8.33 7.12 8.97
C SER A 83 7.37 7.78 9.97
N ALA A 84 7.08 9.06 9.79
CA ALA A 84 6.14 9.81 10.64
C ALA A 84 4.75 9.18 10.59
N LYS A 85 4.20 8.94 9.37
CA LYS A 85 2.90 8.28 9.21
C LYS A 85 2.84 6.87 9.80
N ALA A 86 3.95 6.13 9.81
CA ALA A 86 4.04 4.81 10.43
C ALA A 86 4.09 4.91 11.96
N LEU A 87 4.80 5.93 12.49
CA LEU A 87 4.86 6.21 13.92
C LEU A 87 3.52 6.69 14.46
N ASP A 88 2.82 7.59 13.76
CA ASP A 88 1.47 8.05 14.14
C ASP A 88 0.53 6.85 14.32
N LYS A 89 0.52 5.93 13.35
CA LYS A 89 -0.29 4.69 13.44
C LYS A 89 0.11 3.78 14.59
N LEU A 90 1.40 3.72 14.93
CA LEU A 90 1.88 2.95 16.07
C LEU A 90 1.33 3.54 17.38
N LEU A 91 1.40 4.88 17.51
CA LEU A 91 0.91 5.61 18.68
C LEU A 91 -0.62 5.59 18.81
N ASP A 92 -1.34 5.55 17.69
CA ASP A 92 -2.81 5.42 17.65
C ASP A 92 -3.31 4.02 18.05
N THR A 93 -2.42 3.03 18.20
CA THR A 93 -2.83 1.67 18.53
C THR A 93 -3.31 1.57 19.98
N GLN A 94 -4.61 1.35 20.17
CA GLN A 94 -5.23 1.17 21.48
C GLN A 94 -5.30 -0.32 21.87
N PHE A 95 -4.99 -0.61 23.14
CA PHE A 95 -5.10 -1.95 23.72
C PHE A 95 -6.43 -2.12 24.46
N ASN A 96 -7.44 -2.60 23.74
CA ASN A 96 -8.77 -2.78 24.30
C ASN A 96 -8.84 -4.11 25.06
N LYS A 97 -9.30 -4.08 26.32
CA LYS A 97 -9.32 -5.25 27.22
C LYS A 97 -10.07 -6.47 26.65
N GLY A 98 -11.06 -6.27 25.78
CA GLY A 98 -11.81 -7.33 25.10
C GLY A 98 -11.25 -7.78 23.74
N GLU A 99 -10.25 -7.08 23.20
CA GLU A 99 -9.67 -7.36 21.87
C GLU A 99 -8.13 -7.39 21.91
N ILE A 100 -7.53 -7.77 23.04
CA ILE A 100 -6.07 -7.67 23.28
C ILE A 100 -5.26 -8.32 22.16
N GLU A 101 -5.64 -9.52 21.71
CA GLU A 101 -4.92 -10.23 20.64
C GLU A 101 -4.90 -9.44 19.32
N LYS A 102 -6.06 -8.87 18.94
CA LYS A 102 -6.19 -8.03 17.75
C LYS A 102 -5.38 -6.75 17.91
N SER A 103 -5.42 -6.09 19.07
CA SER A 103 -4.59 -4.91 19.36
C SER A 103 -3.10 -5.22 19.27
N VAL A 104 -2.65 -6.35 19.82
CA VAL A 104 -1.25 -6.80 19.72
C VAL A 104 -0.84 -7.06 18.27
N ASN A 105 -1.71 -7.68 17.47
CA ASN A 105 -1.42 -7.93 16.06
C ASN A 105 -1.35 -6.62 15.24
N LEU A 106 -2.23 -5.66 15.52
CA LEU A 106 -2.17 -4.31 14.92
C LEU A 106 -0.89 -3.58 15.32
N PHE A 107 -0.53 -3.62 16.60
CA PHE A 107 0.71 -3.02 17.10
C PHE A 107 1.94 -3.61 16.40
N ARG A 108 2.05 -4.96 16.35
CA ARG A 108 3.15 -5.63 15.65
C ARG A 108 3.22 -5.20 14.19
N ALA A 109 2.09 -5.18 13.49
CA ALA A 109 2.04 -4.75 12.08
C ALA A 109 2.52 -3.30 11.92
N ALA A 110 2.18 -2.40 12.85
CA ALA A 110 2.66 -1.02 12.86
C ALA A 110 4.16 -0.92 13.13
N VAL A 111 4.71 -1.69 14.09
CA VAL A 111 6.16 -1.76 14.36
C VAL A 111 6.92 -2.22 13.13
N TRP A 112 6.49 -3.32 12.50
CA TRP A 112 7.12 -3.84 11.29
C TRP A 112 7.11 -2.82 10.16
N ARG A 113 5.99 -2.09 10.03
CA ARG A 113 5.86 -1.04 9.04
C ARG A 113 6.85 0.11 9.29
N LEU A 114 7.01 0.54 10.54
CA LEU A 114 7.95 1.58 10.92
C LEU A 114 9.40 1.17 10.61
N VAL A 115 9.77 -0.08 10.90
CA VAL A 115 11.10 -0.64 10.56
C VAL A 115 11.34 -0.63 9.05
N GLU A 116 10.33 -0.99 8.25
CA GLU A 116 10.43 -1.05 6.79
C GLU A 116 10.72 0.31 6.17
N VAL A 117 10.02 1.35 6.64
CA VAL A 117 10.02 2.69 6.02
C VAL A 117 10.89 3.71 6.76
N SER A 118 11.60 3.29 7.81
CA SER A 118 12.54 4.16 8.52
C SER A 118 13.99 3.87 8.17
N SER A 119 14.76 4.95 8.01
CA SER A 119 16.22 4.91 8.00
C SER A 119 16.83 5.01 9.40
N LYS A 120 16.04 5.42 10.41
CA LYS A 120 16.51 5.67 11.78
C LYS A 120 16.11 4.58 12.77
N PHE A 121 14.94 3.98 12.57
CA PHE A 121 14.42 2.93 13.44
C PHE A 121 14.69 1.56 12.82
N ASP A 122 15.81 0.95 13.22
CA ASP A 122 16.05 -0.46 12.91
C ASP A 122 15.33 -1.36 13.94
N LYS A 123 15.19 -2.64 13.59
CA LYS A 123 14.55 -3.64 14.46
C LYS A 123 15.19 -3.63 15.86
N LYS A 124 16.52 -3.59 15.93
CA LYS A 124 17.28 -3.67 17.18
C LYS A 124 17.03 -2.46 18.10
N SER A 125 16.90 -1.27 17.54
CA SER A 125 16.68 -0.02 18.29
C SER A 125 15.25 0.07 18.81
N LEU A 126 14.26 -0.31 18.00
CA LEU A 126 12.86 -0.35 18.42
C LEU A 126 12.60 -1.38 19.52
N PHE A 127 13.13 -2.59 19.39
CA PHE A 127 13.00 -3.59 20.46
C PHE A 127 13.68 -3.16 21.76
N ARG A 128 14.77 -2.39 21.70
CA ARG A 128 15.39 -1.80 22.90
C ARG A 128 14.50 -0.74 23.55
N GLN A 129 13.88 0.14 22.77
CA GLN A 129 13.01 1.19 23.33
C GLN A 129 11.69 0.65 23.88
N LEU A 130 11.15 -0.42 23.29
CA LEU A 130 9.91 -1.07 23.73
C LEU A 130 10.08 -2.00 24.94
N GLN A 131 11.31 -2.31 25.35
CA GLN A 131 11.58 -3.06 26.59
C GLN A 131 11.63 -2.17 27.84
N PHE A 132 11.60 -0.85 27.69
CA PHE A 132 11.63 0.13 28.78
C PHE A 132 10.29 0.88 28.98
N ALA A 133 9.21 0.40 28.38
CA ALA A 133 7.84 0.87 28.60
C ALA A 133 7.01 -0.25 29.23
#